data_AF-A0A451EPJ2-F1
#
_entry.id   AF-A0A451EPJ2-F1
#
_cell.length_a   1.000
_cell.length_b   1.000
_cell.length_c   1.000
_cell.angle_alpha   90.00
_cell.angle_beta   90.00
_cell.angle_gamma   90.00
#
_symmetry.space_group_name_H-M   'P 1'
#
loop_
_entity.id
_entity.type
_entity.pdbx_description
1 polymer ?
#
loop_
_entity_poly.entity_id
_entity_poly.type
_entity_poly.pdbx_seq_one_letter_code
_entity_poly.pdbx_strand_id
1 'polypeptide(L)'
;MTSTIYGFIYDDLTEQNALQLSDVGKKLNTTIVPWRVYEDVANIIVNHWPGNLWFVQVIQAFSISNEGYLPAIAIKPIKQLPCSLLFGLQGEGICQLLDKIKRLTLLKVEELARFANPISDRAYANAWNCWLKKATKLTMHHDADHSSTLAIGFAEESSPIYSGFLAVDYLLRQRACELVGKDGSKHDMDSIYQAATWRKACNALLYIAMGVGAEQYVVAKDLPLLLLGLDIINN
;
A
#
# COMPACT_ATOMS: atom_id res chain seq x y z
N MET A 1 -35.51 2.90 11.57
CA MET A 1 -34.79 1.61 11.43
C MET A 1 -33.31 1.96 11.35
N THR A 2 -32.50 1.59 12.34
CA THR A 2 -31.05 1.78 12.27
C THR A 2 -30.50 0.76 11.28
N SER A 3 -30.07 1.22 10.11
CA SER A 3 -29.40 0.36 9.13
C SER A 3 -28.18 -0.29 9.79
N THR A 4 -28.01 -1.59 9.59
CA THR A 4 -26.80 -2.27 10.07
C THR A 4 -25.66 -1.92 9.14
N ILE A 5 -24.60 -1.32 9.67
CA ILE A 5 -23.44 -0.91 8.90
C ILE A 5 -22.36 -1.99 9.02
N TYR A 6 -21.80 -2.38 7.89
CA TYR A 6 -20.66 -3.28 7.79
C TYR A 6 -19.50 -2.55 7.11
N GLY A 7 -18.28 -3.03 7.34
CA GLY A 7 -17.11 -2.50 6.66
C GLY A 7 -15.85 -3.26 7.02
N PHE A 8 -14.73 -2.63 6.72
CA PHE A 8 -13.40 -3.22 6.81
C PHE A 8 -12.52 -2.44 7.76
N ILE A 9 -11.69 -3.17 8.52
CA ILE A 9 -10.63 -2.59 9.36
C ILE A 9 -9.33 -3.24 8.96
N TYR A 10 -8.30 -2.44 8.78
CA TYR A 10 -6.92 -2.91 8.74
C TYR A 10 -6.23 -2.46 10.03
N ASP A 11 -5.67 -3.39 10.78
CA ASP A 11 -4.93 -3.13 12.02
C ASP A 11 -3.46 -3.47 11.91
N ASP A 12 -2.63 -2.66 12.56
CA ASP A 12 -1.24 -2.99 12.81
C ASP A 12 -1.19 -4.01 13.94
N LEU A 13 -0.38 -5.05 13.81
CA LEU A 13 -0.14 -5.98 14.90
C LEU A 13 0.46 -5.32 16.15
N THR A 14 0.98 -4.10 16.00
CA THR A 14 1.53 -3.28 17.09
C THR A 14 0.54 -2.27 17.67
N GLU A 15 -0.66 -2.11 17.09
CA GLU A 15 -1.68 -1.21 17.62
C GLU A 15 -2.23 -1.71 18.96
N GLN A 16 -2.48 -0.77 19.86
CA GLN A 16 -2.94 -1.05 21.22
C GLN A 16 -4.31 -1.77 21.26
N ASN A 17 -5.07 -1.67 20.18
CA ASN A 17 -6.36 -2.32 19.97
C ASN A 17 -6.31 -3.32 18.80
N ALA A 18 -5.17 -3.94 18.48
CA ALA A 18 -5.09 -4.93 17.40
C ALA A 18 -6.09 -6.07 17.64
N LEU A 19 -6.93 -6.37 16.64
CA LEU A 19 -7.94 -7.43 16.74
C LEU A 19 -7.26 -8.79 16.67
N GLN A 20 -7.84 -9.74 17.40
CA GLN A 20 -7.38 -11.13 17.39
C GLN A 20 -8.47 -12.06 16.89
N LEU A 21 -8.07 -13.25 16.39
CA LEU A 21 -9.02 -14.29 15.98
C LEU A 21 -9.97 -14.70 17.13
N SER A 22 -9.49 -14.60 18.37
CA SER A 22 -10.30 -14.86 19.57
C SER A 22 -11.42 -13.84 19.79
N ASP A 23 -11.41 -12.70 19.09
CA ASP A 23 -12.41 -11.65 19.20
C ASP A 23 -13.57 -11.78 18.22
N VAL A 24 -13.49 -12.72 17.27
CA VAL A 24 -14.57 -12.98 16.32
C VAL A 24 -15.88 -13.24 17.04
N GLY A 25 -16.91 -12.48 16.68
CA GLY A 25 -18.24 -12.55 17.26
C GLY A 25 -18.42 -11.77 18.57
N LYS A 26 -17.36 -11.23 19.17
CA LYS A 26 -17.46 -10.42 20.39
C LYS A 26 -17.74 -8.96 20.04
N LYS A 27 -18.56 -8.31 20.87
CA LYS A 27 -18.70 -6.84 20.83
C LYS A 27 -17.48 -6.25 21.53
N LEU A 28 -16.70 -5.46 20.80
CA LEU A 28 -15.55 -4.73 21.31
C LEU A 28 -15.88 -3.25 21.38
N ASN A 29 -15.38 -2.58 22.41
CA ASN A 29 -15.52 -1.13 22.59
C ASN A 29 -14.14 -0.50 22.76
N THR A 30 -13.96 0.71 22.25
CA THR A 30 -12.76 1.54 22.49
C THR A 30 -13.18 2.88 23.10
N THR A 31 -12.37 3.40 24.01
CA THR A 31 -12.59 4.70 24.67
C THR A 31 -11.53 5.74 24.32
N ILE A 32 -10.49 5.36 23.57
CA ILE A 32 -9.32 6.21 23.31
C ILE A 32 -9.22 6.53 21.82
N VAL A 33 -8.92 5.53 21.00
CA VAL A 33 -8.75 5.69 19.54
C VAL A 33 -9.92 5.00 18.83
N PRO A 34 -10.70 5.71 17.98
CA PRO A 34 -11.76 5.10 17.18
C PRO A 34 -11.21 4.01 16.27
N TRP A 35 -12.01 2.97 16.06
CA TRP A 35 -11.83 2.06 14.94
C TRP A 35 -12.07 2.83 13.62
N ARG A 36 -11.16 2.68 12.66
CA ARG A 36 -11.35 3.24 11.31
C ARG A 36 -12.01 2.21 10.42
N VAL A 37 -13.33 2.32 10.25
CA VAL A 37 -14.10 1.35 9.45
C VAL A 37 -14.31 1.90 8.05
N TYR A 38 -13.72 1.24 7.05
CA TYR A 38 -13.82 1.62 5.64
C TYR A 38 -14.97 0.86 4.97
N GLU A 39 -15.66 1.51 4.05
CA GLU A 39 -16.72 0.87 3.26
C GLU A 39 -16.15 -0.10 2.21
N ASP A 40 -14.99 0.24 1.64
CA ASP A 40 -14.28 -0.57 0.65
C ASP A 40 -12.81 -0.76 1.05
N VAL A 41 -12.28 -1.95 0.82
CA VAL A 41 -10.86 -2.28 1.00
C VAL A 41 -9.94 -1.42 0.13
N ALA A 42 -10.41 -0.99 -1.03
CA ALA A 42 -9.67 -0.14 -1.96
C ALA A 42 -9.33 1.24 -1.38
N ASN A 43 -10.04 1.68 -0.34
CA ASN A 43 -9.87 2.97 0.34
C ASN A 43 -8.95 2.87 1.57
N ILE A 44 -8.56 1.67 1.97
CA ILE A 44 -7.72 1.47 3.16
C ILE A 44 -6.29 1.91 2.83
N ILE A 45 -5.76 2.87 3.58
CA ILE A 45 -4.36 3.27 3.51
C ILE A 45 -3.52 2.30 4.35
N VAL A 46 -2.59 1.61 3.70
CA VAL A 46 -1.64 0.70 4.35
C VAL A 46 -0.37 1.46 4.69
N ASN A 47 -0.27 1.92 5.93
CA ASN A 47 0.89 2.68 6.44
C ASN A 47 1.77 1.86 7.40
N HIS A 48 1.63 0.54 7.40
CA HIS A 48 2.44 -0.43 8.15
C HIS A 48 2.25 -1.83 7.53
N TRP A 49 3.26 -2.69 7.59
CA TRP A 49 3.18 -4.07 7.06
C TRP A 49 4.08 -5.07 7.82
N PRO A 50 3.59 -6.30 8.12
CA PRO A 50 2.24 -6.81 7.88
C PRO A 50 1.24 -6.32 8.94
N GLY A 51 -0.04 -6.45 8.61
CA GLY A 51 -1.18 -6.23 9.51
C GLY A 51 -2.28 -7.25 9.22
N ASN A 52 -3.43 -7.11 9.86
CA ASN A 52 -4.60 -7.95 9.56
C ASN A 52 -5.73 -7.14 8.95
N LEU A 53 -6.41 -7.74 7.97
CA LEU A 53 -7.65 -7.23 7.43
C LEU A 53 -8.84 -7.95 8.05
N TRP A 54 -9.83 -7.19 8.49
CA TRP A 54 -11.03 -7.69 9.15
C TRP A 54 -12.28 -7.19 8.46
N PHE A 55 -13.28 -8.06 8.35
CA PHE A 55 -14.66 -7.67 8.08
C PHE A 55 -15.42 -7.54 9.40
N VAL A 56 -16.05 -6.40 9.63
CA VAL A 56 -16.66 -6.04 10.91
C VAL A 56 -18.08 -5.53 10.72
N GLN A 57 -18.89 -5.71 11.75
CA GLN A 57 -20.16 -5.01 11.92
C GLN A 57 -19.94 -3.81 12.85
N VAL A 58 -20.43 -2.63 12.44
CA VAL A 58 -20.42 -1.44 13.30
C VAL A 58 -21.62 -1.50 14.24
N ILE A 59 -21.34 -1.57 15.54
CA ILE A 59 -22.37 -1.57 16.58
C ILE A 59 -22.71 -0.14 17.00
N GLN A 60 -21.68 0.72 17.05
CA GLN A 60 -21.85 2.13 17.39
C GLN A 60 -20.76 2.98 16.74
N ALA A 61 -21.19 3.92 15.90
CA ALA A 61 -20.34 4.91 15.24
C ALA A 61 -20.17 6.17 16.11
N PHE A 62 -19.10 6.93 15.85
CA PHE A 62 -19.01 8.33 16.29
C PHE A 62 -19.98 9.20 15.49
N SER A 63 -20.40 10.32 16.09
CA SER A 63 -21.31 11.29 15.47
C SER A 63 -20.68 12.07 14.31
N ILE A 64 -19.36 12.10 14.25
CA ILE A 64 -18.57 12.85 13.26
C ILE A 64 -18.13 11.86 12.18
N SER A 65 -18.58 12.05 10.95
CA SER A 65 -18.06 11.33 9.79
C SER A 65 -16.68 11.89 9.41
N ASN A 66 -15.73 11.02 9.10
CA ASN A 66 -14.48 11.43 8.45
C ASN A 66 -14.58 11.12 6.94
N GLU A 67 -13.97 11.94 6.11
CA GLU A 67 -13.88 11.63 4.67
C GLU A 67 -13.00 10.39 4.49
N GLY A 68 -13.58 9.34 3.90
CA GLY A 68 -12.89 8.09 3.58
C GLY A 68 -13.07 6.93 4.57
N TYR A 69 -13.52 7.18 5.82
CA TYR A 69 -13.87 6.10 6.75
C TYR A 69 -14.88 6.52 7.83
N LEU A 70 -15.62 5.54 8.37
CA LEU A 70 -16.51 5.70 9.50
C LEU A 70 -15.77 5.44 10.82
N PRO A 71 -15.54 6.45 11.68
CA PRO A 71 -15.00 6.22 13.01
C PRO A 71 -16.04 5.48 13.89
N ALA A 72 -15.64 4.37 14.50
CA ALA A 72 -16.51 3.59 15.39
C ALA A 72 -15.94 3.45 16.80
N ILE A 73 -16.83 3.50 17.81
CA ILE A 73 -16.49 3.19 19.21
C ILE A 73 -16.81 1.75 19.58
N ALA A 74 -17.75 1.12 18.89
CA ALA A 74 -18.08 -0.28 19.12
C ALA A 74 -18.23 -1.03 17.80
N ILE A 75 -17.55 -2.16 17.71
CA ILE A 75 -17.57 -3.05 16.56
C ILE A 75 -17.78 -4.50 17.01
N LYS A 76 -18.10 -5.35 16.05
CA LYS A 76 -18.07 -6.80 16.19
C LYS A 76 -17.29 -7.39 15.03
N PRO A 77 -16.08 -7.92 15.24
CA PRO A 77 -15.34 -8.64 14.20
C PRO A 77 -16.14 -9.86 13.75
N ILE A 78 -16.30 -10.01 12.44
CA ILE A 78 -17.08 -11.11 11.84
C ILE A 78 -16.15 -12.19 11.31
N LYS A 79 -15.08 -11.80 10.61
CA LYS A 79 -14.03 -12.70 10.14
C LYS A 79 -12.77 -11.94 9.77
N GLN A 80 -11.64 -12.62 9.87
CA GLN A 80 -10.40 -12.17 9.24
C GLN A 80 -10.46 -12.45 7.74
N LEU A 81 -9.87 -11.55 6.95
CA LEU A 81 -9.77 -11.64 5.50
C LEU A 81 -8.29 -11.69 5.08
N PRO A 82 -7.98 -12.24 3.90
CA PRO A 82 -6.63 -12.18 3.37
C PRO A 82 -6.24 -10.73 3.03
N CYS A 83 -5.04 -10.31 3.46
CA CYS A 83 -4.53 -8.97 3.20
C CYS A 83 -4.27 -8.67 1.72
N SER A 84 -4.21 -9.69 0.85
CA SER A 84 -4.12 -9.51 -0.60
C SER A 84 -5.26 -8.66 -1.16
N LEU A 85 -6.44 -8.65 -0.51
CA LEU A 85 -7.57 -7.81 -0.92
C LEU A 85 -7.26 -6.31 -0.87
N LEU A 86 -6.29 -5.88 -0.05
CA LEU A 86 -5.85 -4.48 0.04
C LEU A 86 -5.17 -3.96 -1.22
N PHE A 87 -4.79 -4.86 -2.14
CA PHE A 87 -3.94 -4.54 -3.29
C PHE A 87 -4.58 -4.97 -4.63
N GLY A 88 -5.89 -5.23 -4.62
CA GLY A 88 -6.66 -5.57 -5.82
C GLY A 88 -6.46 -7.02 -6.28
N LEU A 89 -6.75 -7.26 -7.57
CA LEU A 89 -6.85 -8.60 -8.16
C LEU A 89 -5.58 -9.45 -8.00
N GLN A 90 -4.41 -8.82 -8.17
CA GLN A 90 -3.10 -9.48 -8.07
C GLN A 90 -2.41 -9.23 -6.73
N GLY A 91 -3.20 -8.97 -5.68
CA GLY A 91 -2.66 -8.51 -4.41
C GLY A 91 -1.76 -9.51 -3.68
N GLU A 92 -1.85 -10.81 -3.98
CA GLU A 92 -0.90 -11.80 -3.45
C GLU A 92 0.54 -11.53 -3.89
N GLY A 93 0.74 -11.12 -5.15
CA GLY A 93 2.06 -10.73 -5.66
C GLY A 93 2.62 -9.51 -4.93
N ILE A 94 1.75 -8.56 -4.57
CA ILE A 94 2.13 -7.40 -3.76
C ILE A 94 2.48 -7.80 -2.32
N CYS A 95 1.70 -8.67 -1.67
CA CYS A 95 2.05 -9.17 -0.33
C CYS A 95 3.44 -9.83 -0.33
N GLN A 96 3.73 -10.68 -1.32
CA GLN A 96 5.04 -11.32 -1.46
C GLN A 96 6.16 -10.30 -1.69
N LEU A 97 5.91 -9.26 -2.49
CA LEU A 97 6.86 -8.17 -2.69
C LEU A 97 7.15 -7.41 -1.38
N LEU A 98 6.11 -7.04 -0.63
CA LEU A 98 6.25 -6.35 0.65
C LEU A 98 7.07 -7.19 1.65
N ASP A 99 6.81 -8.50 1.73
CA ASP A 99 7.58 -9.41 2.59
C ASP A 99 9.07 -9.49 2.21
N LYS A 100 9.40 -9.36 0.92
CA LYS A 100 10.78 -9.27 0.43
C LYS A 100 11.43 -7.95 0.80
N ILE A 101 10.72 -6.83 0.69
CA ILE A 101 11.23 -5.49 1.04
C ILE A 101 11.72 -5.45 2.49
N LYS A 102 10.97 -6.08 3.42
CA LYS A 102 11.37 -6.19 4.84
C LYS A 102 12.72 -6.87 5.07
N ARG A 103 13.14 -7.71 4.13
CA ARG A 103 14.36 -8.54 4.22
C ARG A 103 15.51 -7.97 3.40
N LEU A 104 15.34 -6.81 2.76
CA LEU A 104 16.40 -6.18 1.97
C LEU A 104 17.63 -5.91 2.83
N THR A 105 18.80 -6.08 2.24
CA THR A 105 20.08 -5.69 2.81
C THR A 105 20.58 -4.42 2.10
N LEU A 106 21.57 -3.72 2.67
CA LEU A 106 22.18 -2.56 2.01
C LEU A 106 22.70 -2.92 0.61
N LEU A 107 23.36 -4.07 0.47
CA LEU A 107 23.83 -4.56 -0.82
C LEU A 107 22.68 -4.67 -1.82
N LYS A 108 21.58 -5.35 -1.48
CA LYS A 108 20.42 -5.51 -2.38
C LYS A 108 19.77 -4.17 -2.77
N VAL A 109 19.77 -3.20 -1.87
CA VAL A 109 19.30 -1.83 -2.16
C VAL A 109 20.20 -1.16 -3.21
N GLU A 110 21.52 -1.27 -3.08
CA GLU A 110 22.47 -0.76 -4.08
C GLU A 110 22.32 -1.48 -5.42
N GLU A 111 22.04 -2.78 -5.41
CA GLU A 111 21.75 -3.55 -6.62
C GLU A 111 20.45 -3.09 -7.29
N LEU A 112 19.37 -2.95 -6.53
CA LEU A 112 18.08 -2.45 -7.01
C LEU A 112 18.21 -1.05 -7.62
N ALA A 113 18.99 -0.17 -6.99
CA ALA A 113 19.20 1.19 -7.46
C ALA A 113 19.81 1.27 -8.88
N ARG A 114 20.50 0.21 -9.34
CA ARG A 114 21.05 0.13 -10.70
C ARG A 114 19.98 -0.13 -11.76
N PHE A 115 18.80 -0.62 -11.38
CA PHE A 115 17.70 -0.91 -12.31
C PHE A 115 16.75 0.28 -12.50
N ALA A 116 16.86 1.34 -11.69
CA ALA A 116 16.18 2.60 -11.96
C ALA A 116 16.80 3.28 -13.19
N ASN A 117 16.05 3.29 -14.28
CA ASN A 117 16.52 3.79 -15.57
C ASN A 117 15.36 4.42 -16.39
N PRO A 118 15.67 5.37 -17.29
CA PRO A 118 14.63 6.10 -18.04
C PRO A 118 13.70 5.24 -18.90
N ILE A 119 14.08 4.02 -19.25
CA ILE A 119 13.23 3.12 -20.02
C ILE A 119 12.14 2.53 -19.10
N SER A 120 12.50 2.11 -17.89
CA SER A 120 11.55 1.62 -16.88
C SER A 120 10.63 2.74 -16.38
N ASP A 121 11.14 3.97 -16.21
CA ASP A 121 10.34 5.14 -15.85
C ASP A 121 9.18 5.36 -16.85
N ARG A 122 9.48 5.25 -18.15
CA ARG A 122 8.48 5.37 -19.22
C ARG A 122 7.50 4.21 -19.23
N ALA A 123 7.97 2.98 -19.04
CA ALA A 123 7.11 1.81 -18.94
C ALA A 123 6.11 1.95 -17.77
N TYR A 124 6.58 2.49 -16.64
CA TYR A 124 5.75 2.73 -15.47
C TYR A 124 4.71 3.83 -15.72
N ALA A 125 5.14 4.95 -16.30
CA ALA A 125 4.22 6.02 -16.68
C ALA A 125 3.18 5.58 -17.73
N ASN A 126 3.58 4.73 -18.69
CA ASN A 126 2.66 4.14 -19.68
C ASN A 126 1.59 3.27 -19.00
N ALA A 127 1.98 2.45 -18.02
CA ALA A 127 1.06 1.60 -17.28
C ALA A 127 0.05 2.42 -16.47
N TRP A 128 0.50 3.49 -15.79
CA TRP A 128 -0.39 4.46 -15.14
C TRP A 128 -1.38 5.09 -16.12
N ASN A 129 -0.90 5.56 -17.28
CA ASN A 129 -1.76 6.13 -18.31
C ASN A 129 -2.77 5.11 -18.87
N CYS A 130 -2.38 3.84 -18.99
CA CYS A 130 -3.29 2.77 -19.40
C CYS A 130 -4.38 2.53 -18.36
N TRP A 131 -4.03 2.50 -17.07
CA TRP A 131 -5.01 2.41 -15.98
C TRP A 131 -5.96 3.61 -15.97
N LEU A 132 -5.43 4.84 -16.02
CA LEU A 132 -6.24 6.08 -16.05
C LEU A 132 -7.24 6.10 -17.21
N LYS A 133 -6.88 5.54 -18.37
CA LYS A 133 -7.76 5.49 -19.55
C LYS A 133 -8.80 4.37 -19.47
N LYS A 134 -8.50 3.27 -18.77
CA LYS A 134 -9.34 2.06 -18.74
C LYS A 134 -10.24 1.95 -17.51
N ALA A 135 -9.81 2.50 -16.38
CA ALA A 135 -10.38 2.17 -15.07
C ALA A 135 -10.87 3.38 -14.27
N THR A 136 -10.63 4.62 -14.73
CA THR A 136 -11.05 5.83 -14.01
C THR A 136 -11.66 6.88 -14.93
N LYS A 137 -12.35 7.85 -14.34
CA LYS A 137 -12.87 9.04 -15.03
C LYS A 137 -11.95 10.26 -14.86
N LEU A 138 -10.76 10.09 -14.29
CA LEU A 138 -9.82 11.16 -13.98
C LEU A 138 -9.07 11.65 -15.22
N THR A 139 -9.80 12.19 -16.20
CA THR A 139 -9.24 12.64 -17.49
C THR A 139 -8.21 13.76 -17.33
N MET A 140 -8.26 14.53 -16.24
CA MET A 140 -7.30 15.61 -15.94
C MET A 140 -5.87 15.11 -15.71
N HIS A 141 -5.68 13.81 -15.48
CA HIS A 141 -4.38 13.20 -15.30
C HIS A 141 -3.90 12.45 -16.56
N HIS A 142 -4.70 12.39 -17.62
CA HIS A 142 -4.30 11.67 -18.83
C HIS A 142 -3.06 12.29 -19.48
N ASP A 143 -2.14 11.44 -19.89
CA ASP A 143 -0.92 11.78 -20.63
C ASP A 143 0.04 12.73 -19.87
N ALA A 144 -0.15 12.87 -18.54
CA ALA A 144 0.82 13.51 -17.67
C ALA A 144 2.02 12.58 -17.39
N ASP A 145 3.10 13.16 -16.84
CA ASP A 145 4.24 12.38 -16.37
C ASP A 145 3.90 11.68 -15.05
N HIS A 146 3.91 10.35 -15.09
CA HIS A 146 3.64 9.48 -13.94
C HIS A 146 4.84 8.62 -13.52
N SER A 147 6.04 8.97 -13.97
CA SER A 147 7.28 8.21 -13.73
C SER A 147 7.63 7.99 -12.25
N SER A 148 7.09 8.82 -11.35
CA SER A 148 7.29 8.75 -9.89
C SER A 148 5.98 8.78 -9.09
N THR A 149 4.85 8.48 -9.73
CA THR A 149 3.55 8.55 -9.07
C THR A 149 3.32 7.38 -8.12
N LEU A 150 2.88 7.67 -6.89
CA LEU A 150 2.49 6.67 -5.89
C LEU A 150 0.97 6.50 -5.79
N ALA A 151 0.22 7.57 -6.03
CA ALA A 151 -1.23 7.56 -5.99
C ALA A 151 -1.81 8.65 -6.90
N ILE A 152 -2.96 8.34 -7.51
CA ILE A 152 -3.82 9.31 -8.20
C ILE A 152 -5.25 9.02 -7.76
N GLY A 153 -6.00 10.09 -7.49
CA GLY A 153 -7.36 10.00 -6.98
C GLY A 153 -7.45 9.99 -5.45
N PHE A 154 -8.66 10.21 -4.95
CA PHE A 154 -9.06 10.02 -3.56
C PHE A 154 -10.44 9.33 -3.59
N ALA A 155 -10.69 8.37 -2.69
CA ALA A 155 -11.90 7.53 -2.65
C ALA A 155 -12.02 6.50 -3.80
N GLU A 156 -13.18 6.42 -4.47
CA GLU A 156 -13.65 5.27 -5.30
C GLU A 156 -12.73 4.88 -6.48
N GLU A 157 -11.80 5.74 -6.88
CA GLU A 157 -10.87 5.50 -7.99
C GLU A 157 -9.43 5.48 -7.47
N SER A 158 -9.11 4.48 -6.65
CA SER A 158 -7.77 4.30 -6.11
C SER A 158 -6.85 3.58 -7.11
N SER A 159 -5.57 3.95 -7.10
CA SER A 159 -4.44 3.51 -7.93
C SER A 159 -4.52 2.08 -8.52
N PRO A 160 -3.74 1.75 -9.58
CA PRO A 160 -3.74 0.43 -10.24
C PRO A 160 -3.66 -0.79 -9.30
N ILE A 161 -3.01 -0.62 -8.14
CA ILE A 161 -2.86 -1.63 -7.08
C ILE A 161 -3.33 -1.12 -5.71
N TYR A 162 -4.33 -0.24 -5.70
CA TYR A 162 -4.84 0.45 -4.51
C TYR A 162 -3.70 1.06 -3.67
N SER A 163 -3.58 0.71 -2.39
CA SER A 163 -2.51 1.21 -1.50
C SER A 163 -1.14 0.56 -1.71
N GLY A 164 -0.98 -0.32 -2.70
CA GLY A 164 0.25 -1.10 -2.89
C GLY A 164 1.51 -0.26 -3.10
N PHE A 165 1.45 0.80 -3.92
CA PHE A 165 2.60 1.68 -4.13
C PHE A 165 2.98 2.48 -2.88
N LEU A 166 1.98 2.95 -2.12
CA LEU A 166 2.19 3.63 -0.84
C LEU A 166 2.82 2.67 0.19
N ALA A 167 2.37 1.42 0.22
CA ALA A 167 2.93 0.40 1.10
C ALA A 167 4.39 0.08 0.76
N VAL A 168 4.74 -0.03 -0.53
CA VAL A 168 6.13 -0.23 -0.99
C VAL A 168 7.03 0.93 -0.55
N ASP A 169 6.60 2.17 -0.81
CA ASP A 169 7.35 3.38 -0.45
C ASP A 169 7.54 3.50 1.06
N TYR A 170 6.47 3.32 1.84
CA TYR A 170 6.54 3.35 3.30
C TYR A 170 7.51 2.30 3.86
N LEU A 171 7.40 1.06 3.38
CA LEU A 171 8.17 -0.05 3.92
C LEU A 171 9.66 0.06 3.58
N LEU A 172 10.00 0.58 2.40
CA LEU A 172 11.38 0.86 2.06
C LEU A 172 11.96 1.99 2.94
N ARG A 173 11.19 3.04 3.22
CA ARG A 173 11.61 4.12 4.13
C ARG A 173 11.89 3.57 5.53
N GLN A 174 11.00 2.74 6.06
CA GLN A 174 11.23 2.06 7.33
C GLN A 174 12.51 1.21 7.29
N ARG A 175 12.71 0.44 6.21
CA ARG A 175 13.88 -0.42 6.05
C ARG A 175 15.19 0.36 5.97
N ALA A 176 15.17 1.53 5.32
CA ALA A 176 16.32 2.43 5.27
C ALA A 176 16.76 2.88 6.68
N CYS A 177 15.80 3.24 7.53
CA CYS A 177 16.08 3.62 8.91
C CYS A 177 16.67 2.48 9.74
N GLU A 178 16.17 1.26 9.56
CA GLU A 178 16.67 0.07 10.25
C GLU A 178 18.12 -0.26 9.88
N LEU A 179 18.49 -0.13 8.61
CA LEU A 179 19.79 -0.55 8.09
C LEU A 179 20.91 0.47 8.30
N VAL A 180 20.60 1.76 8.23
CA VAL A 180 21.61 2.83 8.32
C VAL A 180 21.76 3.35 9.76
N GLY A 181 20.87 2.95 10.67
CA GLY A 181 20.95 3.26 12.09
C GLY A 181 20.52 4.69 12.44
N LYS A 182 19.98 4.87 13.65
CA LYS A 182 19.53 6.15 14.19
C LYS A 182 20.69 7.07 14.65
N ASP A 183 21.64 7.40 13.78
CA ASP A 183 22.32 8.71 13.88
C ASP A 183 21.49 9.84 13.23
N GLY A 184 20.30 9.49 12.72
CA GLY A 184 19.28 10.42 12.24
C GLY A 184 18.11 10.65 13.21
N SER A 185 18.31 10.58 14.53
CA SER A 185 17.22 10.78 15.51
C SER A 185 16.61 12.21 15.53
N LYS A 186 17.11 13.12 14.68
CA LYS A 186 16.45 14.37 14.25
C LYS A 186 16.84 14.75 12.81
N HIS A 187 17.03 13.77 11.93
CA HIS A 187 17.16 14.06 10.50
C HIS A 187 15.94 13.48 9.81
N ASP A 188 15.22 14.39 9.16
CA ASP A 188 14.05 14.18 8.35
C ASP A 188 14.10 12.81 7.68
N MET A 189 13.02 12.01 7.76
CA MET A 189 12.85 10.79 6.97
C MET A 189 13.22 11.05 5.49
N ASP A 190 12.95 12.28 5.05
CA ASP A 190 13.28 12.79 3.74
C ASP A 190 14.80 12.82 3.48
N SER A 191 15.67 13.08 4.45
CA SER A 191 17.12 13.23 4.23
C SER A 191 17.83 11.92 3.84
N ILE A 192 17.49 10.80 4.49
CA ILE A 192 18.05 9.46 4.16
C ILE A 192 17.47 8.99 2.83
N TYR A 193 16.18 9.22 2.61
CA TYR A 193 15.49 8.85 1.39
C TYR A 193 15.83 9.74 0.19
N GLN A 194 16.30 10.97 0.44
CA GLN A 194 16.88 11.87 -0.55
C GLN A 194 18.23 11.40 -1.07
N ALA A 195 18.92 10.49 -0.37
CA ALA A 195 20.10 9.85 -0.92
C ALA A 195 19.71 9.10 -2.20
N ALA A 196 20.37 9.45 -3.31
CA ALA A 196 19.97 9.05 -4.65
C ALA A 196 19.79 7.53 -4.82
N THR A 197 20.55 6.72 -4.06
CA THR A 197 20.45 5.26 -4.06
C THR A 197 19.10 4.76 -3.55
N TRP A 198 18.59 5.27 -2.43
CA TRP A 198 17.32 4.82 -1.84
C TRP A 198 16.13 5.21 -2.72
N ARG A 199 16.14 6.43 -3.26
CA ARG A 199 15.12 6.86 -4.23
C ARG A 199 15.12 5.98 -5.47
N LYS A 200 16.29 5.67 -6.04
CA LYS A 200 16.41 4.76 -7.18
C LYS A 200 15.93 3.35 -6.84
N ALA A 201 16.30 2.83 -5.68
CA ALA A 201 15.82 1.52 -5.24
C ALA A 201 14.29 1.49 -5.07
N CYS A 202 13.69 2.58 -4.56
CA CYS A 202 12.24 2.70 -4.51
C CYS A 202 11.62 2.65 -5.89
N ASN A 203 12.10 3.47 -6.82
CA ASN A 203 11.63 3.48 -8.19
C ASN A 203 11.64 2.07 -8.80
N ALA A 204 12.75 1.33 -8.66
CA ALA A 204 12.83 -0.05 -9.12
C ALA A 204 11.76 -0.96 -8.47
N LEU A 205 11.52 -0.83 -7.16
CA LEU A 205 10.47 -1.59 -6.47
C LEU A 205 9.05 -1.18 -6.89
N LEU A 206 8.79 0.09 -7.19
CA LEU A 206 7.50 0.55 -7.72
C LEU A 206 7.26 0.00 -9.13
N TYR A 207 8.31 -0.09 -9.95
CA TYR A 207 8.23 -0.71 -11.28
C TYR A 207 7.86 -2.19 -11.16
N ILE A 208 8.54 -2.91 -10.27
CA ILE A 208 8.22 -4.31 -9.98
C ILE A 208 6.77 -4.42 -9.47
N ALA A 209 6.35 -3.56 -8.54
CA ALA A 209 4.99 -3.55 -8.01
C ALA A 209 3.93 -3.36 -9.09
N MET A 210 4.16 -2.46 -10.06
CA MET A 210 3.27 -2.30 -11.22
C MET A 210 3.24 -3.57 -12.08
N GLY A 211 4.41 -4.14 -12.36
CA GLY A 211 4.53 -5.36 -13.18
C GLY A 211 3.82 -6.57 -12.57
N VAL A 212 3.92 -6.76 -11.25
CA VAL A 212 3.32 -7.93 -10.58
C VAL A 212 1.87 -7.70 -10.13
N GLY A 213 1.51 -6.47 -9.75
CA GLY A 213 0.19 -6.17 -9.17
C GLY A 213 -0.82 -5.61 -10.17
N ALA A 214 -0.35 -5.09 -11.31
CA ALA A 214 -1.16 -4.37 -12.28
C ALA A 214 -0.83 -4.75 -13.73
N GLU A 215 -0.38 -5.98 -13.96
CA GLU A 215 0.01 -6.49 -15.29
C GLU A 215 -1.05 -6.22 -16.38
N GLN A 216 -2.34 -6.27 -16.05
CA GLN A 216 -3.44 -5.99 -16.97
C GLN A 216 -3.44 -4.56 -17.56
N TYR A 217 -2.70 -3.63 -16.95
CA TYR A 217 -2.50 -2.26 -17.42
C TYR A 217 -1.14 -2.06 -18.10
N VAL A 218 -0.27 -3.07 -18.09
CA VAL A 218 1.06 -3.02 -18.69
C VAL A 218 1.01 -3.54 -20.12
N VAL A 219 1.60 -2.79 -21.06
CA VAL A 219 1.74 -3.26 -22.44
C VAL A 219 2.80 -4.37 -22.47
N ALA A 220 2.58 -5.44 -23.26
CA ALA A 220 3.46 -6.63 -23.27
C ALA A 220 4.97 -6.33 -23.41
N LYS A 221 5.34 -5.33 -24.21
CA LYS A 221 6.74 -4.91 -24.40
C LYS A 221 7.36 -4.21 -23.17
N ASP A 222 6.52 -3.62 -22.33
CA ASP A 222 6.89 -2.83 -21.15
C ASP A 222 7.05 -3.73 -19.91
N LEU A 223 6.37 -4.88 -19.84
CA LEU A 223 6.42 -5.79 -18.69
C LEU A 223 7.84 -6.24 -18.31
N PRO A 224 8.69 -6.72 -19.24
CA PRO A 224 10.07 -7.08 -18.89
C PRO A 224 10.89 -5.91 -18.35
N LEU A 225 10.57 -4.68 -18.74
CA LEU A 225 11.25 -3.46 -18.30
C LEU A 225 10.86 -3.07 -16.86
N LEU A 226 9.64 -3.42 -16.45
CA LEU A 226 9.13 -3.19 -15.11
C LEU A 226 9.64 -4.23 -14.10
N LEU A 227 9.89 -5.45 -14.56
CA LEU A 227 10.35 -6.57 -13.71
C LEU A 227 11.89 -6.64 -13.58
N LEU A 228 12.62 -5.65 -14.11
CA LEU A 228 14.06 -5.55 -13.93
C LEU A 228 14.41 -5.46 -12.43
N GLY A 229 15.29 -6.34 -11.98
CA GLY A 229 15.71 -6.41 -10.57
C GLY A 229 14.81 -7.28 -9.69
N LEU A 230 13.74 -7.90 -10.21
CA LEU A 230 12.91 -8.85 -9.46
C LEU A 230 13.75 -10.01 -8.89
N ASP A 231 14.75 -10.49 -9.65
CA ASP A 231 15.62 -11.59 -9.20
C ASP A 231 16.52 -11.21 -8.01
N ILE A 232 16.83 -9.92 -7.86
CA ILE A 232 17.64 -9.42 -6.72
C ILE A 232 16.92 -9.61 -5.40
N ILE A 233 15.59 -9.54 -5.42
CA ILE A 233 14.75 -9.68 -4.22
C ILE A 233 14.20 -11.10 -4.04
N ASN A 234 14.40 -11.99 -5.03
CA ASN A 234 14.05 -13.40 -4.95
C ASN A 234 15.18 -14.27 -4.37
N ASN A 235 16.43 -13.90 -4.67
CA ASN A 235 17.63 -14.41 -4.00
C ASN A 235 17.87 -13.63 -2.71
#